data_AF-A0A960HTU1-F1
#
_entry.id   AF-A0A960HTU1-F1
#
_cell.length_a   1.000
_cell.length_b   1.000
_cell.length_c   1.000
_cell.angle_alpha   90.00
_cell.angle_beta   90.00
_cell.angle_gamma   90.00
#
_symmetry.space_group_name_H-M   'P 1'
#
loop_
_entity.id
_entity.type
_entity.pdbx_description
1 polymer ?
#
loop_
_entity_poly.entity_id
_entity_poly.type
_entity_poly.pdbx_seq_one_letter_code
_entity_poly.pdbx_strand_id
1 'polypeptide(L)'
;MGAARVTPQQLADFFRSKGKVSQATVSIDVLAGYYVSEGAAEGVAGDLAFVQSIVETGWFQFSSRTPPSYNNFSGLGAVDGGTGAASFPDARTGVRAQIQHLRAYADPTVTTANLANPLVDPRFQYVLPKGKAPDWEDFGNGTWASASNYADVILGIYDDLLAFAGNPPPPPPPPDPTYPPFASADEVVAQAHRDLLSREATASERADGAADLDAGRVTAVRYLADLVEGEAAEHGQPVVRLYLAGLGRLPDGSGLDYWTRRHLEGTSITRLAQQFLGSSEFDRRYGSPSDADFVDLLYVNVLGRVSDPAGADYWTRRLTAGAISRDRLLVQFSESSEHVRLRASTTEATIVYFGMVRRAPDPSVLSWWSTKREAGYPLDTLTDLVWTSSAYQNRFA
;
A
#
# COMPACT_ATOMS: atom_id res chain seq x y z
N MET A 1 2.09 2.92 -22.23
CA MET A 1 1.98 3.33 -23.66
C MET A 1 0.60 3.96 -23.89
N GLY A 2 0.41 4.82 -24.91
CA GLY A 2 -0.92 5.39 -25.19
C GLY A 2 -0.90 6.71 -25.97
N ALA A 3 -2.08 7.20 -26.34
CA ALA A 3 -2.25 8.52 -26.95
C ALA A 3 -2.49 9.59 -25.88
N ALA A 4 -2.13 10.84 -26.19
CA ALA A 4 -2.47 11.97 -25.32
C ALA A 4 -4.00 12.16 -25.24
N ARG A 5 -4.49 12.46 -24.03
CA ARG A 5 -5.92 12.67 -23.72
C ARG A 5 -6.33 14.14 -23.74
N VAL A 6 -5.35 15.04 -23.76
CA VAL A 6 -5.53 16.49 -23.83
C VAL A 6 -4.73 17.08 -24.99
N THR A 7 -5.20 18.21 -25.49
CA THR A 7 -4.54 18.98 -26.55
C THR A 7 -3.33 19.74 -26.03
N PRO A 8 -2.39 20.14 -26.91
CA PRO A 8 -1.28 21.03 -26.54
C PRO A 8 -1.76 22.33 -25.87
N GLN A 9 -2.88 22.88 -26.34
CA GLN A 9 -3.46 24.10 -25.78
C GLN A 9 -3.92 23.88 -24.33
N GLN A 10 -4.62 22.76 -24.05
CA GLN A 10 -5.06 22.42 -22.69
C GLN A 10 -3.88 22.21 -21.74
N LEU A 11 -2.77 21.60 -22.18
CA LEU A 11 -1.54 21.49 -21.39
C LEU A 11 -0.95 22.86 -21.04
N ALA A 12 -0.84 23.74 -22.04
CA ALA A 12 -0.31 25.09 -21.85
C ALA A 12 -1.19 25.92 -20.90
N ASP A 13 -2.50 25.82 -21.04
CA ASP A 13 -3.46 26.54 -20.20
C ASP A 13 -3.51 26.00 -18.77
N PHE A 14 -3.42 24.68 -18.59
CA PHE A 14 -3.25 24.07 -17.28
C PHE A 14 -1.98 24.58 -16.58
N PHE A 15 -0.84 24.59 -17.27
CA PHE A 15 0.41 25.13 -16.71
C PHE A 15 0.24 26.59 -16.26
N ARG A 16 -0.36 27.44 -17.11
CA ARG A 16 -0.62 28.86 -16.78
C ARG A 16 -1.56 29.01 -15.58
N SER A 17 -2.55 28.13 -15.44
CA SER A 17 -3.53 28.17 -14.33
C SER A 17 -2.87 28.04 -12.96
N LYS A 18 -1.68 27.42 -12.88
CA LYS A 18 -0.91 27.24 -11.65
C LYS A 18 -0.04 28.47 -11.30
N GLY A 19 -0.16 29.57 -12.05
CA GLY A 19 0.53 30.84 -11.77
C GLY A 19 2.05 30.78 -11.96
N LYS A 20 2.55 29.85 -12.79
CA LYS A 20 3.98 29.65 -13.06
C LYS A 20 4.38 30.30 -14.39
N VAL A 21 5.66 30.66 -14.51
CA VAL A 21 6.28 31.15 -15.75
C VAL A 21 7.41 30.21 -16.13
N SER A 22 7.31 29.54 -17.28
CA SER A 22 8.32 28.58 -17.73
C SER A 22 9.63 29.27 -18.12
N GLN A 23 10.76 28.68 -17.75
CA GLN A 23 12.10 29.11 -18.18
C GLN A 23 12.63 28.30 -19.38
N ALA A 24 11.82 27.41 -19.96
CA ALA A 24 12.23 26.61 -21.10
C ALA A 24 12.68 27.49 -22.28
N THR A 25 13.52 26.95 -23.17
CA THR A 25 14.08 27.66 -24.33
C THR A 25 13.05 28.01 -25.41
N VAL A 26 11.82 27.51 -25.28
CA VAL A 26 10.67 27.78 -26.15
C VAL A 26 9.45 28.11 -25.28
N SER A 27 8.41 28.72 -25.88
CA SER A 27 7.17 28.99 -25.15
C SER A 27 6.50 27.69 -24.67
N ILE A 28 5.67 27.80 -23.63
CA ILE A 28 4.96 26.64 -23.10
C ILE A 28 4.03 25.99 -24.14
N ASP A 29 3.45 26.78 -25.05
CA ASP A 29 2.62 26.28 -26.16
C ASP A 29 3.43 25.42 -27.13
N VAL A 30 4.63 25.89 -27.50
CA VAL A 30 5.54 25.15 -28.38
C VAL A 30 6.02 23.88 -27.70
N LEU A 31 6.38 23.97 -26.41
CA LEU A 31 6.83 22.80 -25.63
C LEU A 31 5.73 21.74 -25.52
N ALA A 32 4.51 22.13 -25.15
CA ALA A 32 3.35 21.24 -25.12
C ALA A 32 3.08 20.58 -26.48
N GLY A 33 3.23 21.35 -27.58
CA GLY A 33 3.13 20.83 -28.94
C GLY A 33 4.19 19.76 -29.26
N TYR A 34 5.43 19.95 -28.81
CA TYR A 34 6.47 18.92 -28.97
C TYR A 34 6.14 17.64 -28.21
N TYR A 35 5.67 17.73 -26.96
CA TYR A 35 5.31 16.54 -26.18
C TYR A 35 4.22 15.72 -26.83
N VAL A 36 3.12 16.35 -27.24
CA VAL A 36 2.01 15.66 -27.88
C VAL A 36 2.43 15.04 -29.22
N SER A 37 3.20 15.77 -30.03
CA SER A 37 3.61 15.27 -31.36
C SER A 37 4.68 14.18 -31.31
N GLU A 38 5.70 14.32 -30.46
CA GLU A 38 6.74 13.28 -30.28
C GLU A 38 6.16 12.04 -29.59
N GLY A 39 5.30 12.23 -28.58
CA GLY A 39 4.58 11.13 -27.93
C GLY A 39 3.72 10.34 -28.91
N ALA A 40 2.90 11.02 -29.73
CA ALA A 40 2.07 10.37 -30.73
C ALA A 40 2.89 9.57 -31.76
N ALA A 41 4.06 10.06 -32.16
CA ALA A 41 4.94 9.34 -33.09
C ALA A 41 5.44 8.01 -32.50
N GLU A 42 5.73 7.98 -31.19
CA GLU A 42 6.31 6.82 -30.50
C GLU A 42 5.25 5.96 -29.78
N GLY A 43 3.96 6.32 -29.83
CA GLY A 43 2.90 5.62 -29.09
C GLY A 43 2.96 5.85 -27.57
N VAL A 44 3.52 6.97 -27.14
CA VAL A 44 3.66 7.36 -25.73
C VAL A 44 2.72 8.52 -25.42
N ALA A 45 2.08 8.49 -24.24
CA ALA A 45 1.18 9.55 -23.79
C ALA A 45 1.97 10.84 -23.52
N GLY A 46 2.04 11.71 -24.54
CA GLY A 46 2.87 12.92 -24.52
C GLY A 46 2.45 13.93 -23.45
N ASP A 47 1.16 14.01 -23.14
CA ASP A 47 0.60 14.81 -22.05
C ASP A 47 1.08 14.34 -20.67
N LEU A 48 1.16 13.04 -20.43
CA LEU A 48 1.65 12.47 -19.18
C LEU A 48 3.18 12.61 -19.06
N ALA A 49 3.91 12.49 -20.18
CA ALA A 49 5.33 12.83 -20.23
C ALA A 49 5.61 14.32 -19.96
N PHE A 50 4.71 15.22 -20.37
CA PHE A 50 4.77 16.64 -20.01
C PHE A 50 4.53 16.87 -18.51
N VAL A 51 3.64 16.10 -17.89
CA VAL A 51 3.44 16.15 -16.43
C VAL A 51 4.66 15.62 -15.67
N GLN A 52 5.27 14.52 -16.13
CA GLN A 52 6.54 14.07 -15.58
C GLN A 52 7.60 15.18 -15.65
N SER A 53 7.69 15.92 -16.76
CA SER A 53 8.67 16.99 -16.86
C SER A 53 8.39 18.19 -15.97
N ILE A 54 7.12 18.48 -15.65
CA ILE A 54 6.77 19.43 -14.59
C ILE A 54 7.42 19.01 -13.26
N VAL A 55 7.33 17.73 -12.89
CA VAL A 55 7.93 17.21 -11.65
C VAL A 55 9.45 17.31 -11.70
N GLU A 56 10.07 16.81 -12.77
CA GLU A 56 11.52 16.73 -12.95
C GLU A 56 12.21 18.09 -12.99
N THR A 57 11.53 19.10 -13.55
CA THR A 57 12.08 20.45 -13.70
C THR A 57 11.60 21.42 -12.62
N GLY A 58 10.78 20.96 -11.67
CA GLY A 58 10.15 21.83 -10.67
C GLY A 58 9.31 22.92 -11.32
N TRP A 59 8.35 22.56 -12.16
CA TRP A 59 7.48 23.45 -12.95
C TRP A 59 8.25 24.32 -13.95
N PHE A 60 9.16 23.70 -14.69
CA PHE A 60 10.05 24.34 -15.67
C PHE A 60 10.83 25.53 -15.09
N GLN A 61 11.19 25.46 -13.80
CA GLN A 61 12.09 26.41 -13.13
C GLN A 61 13.55 25.95 -13.20
N PHE A 62 13.76 24.65 -13.41
CA PHE A 62 15.06 24.00 -13.52
C PHE A 62 15.90 24.15 -12.25
N SER A 63 17.02 23.43 -12.22
CA SER A 63 18.03 23.57 -11.16
C SER A 63 19.34 24.04 -11.76
N SER A 64 20.28 24.45 -10.92
CA SER A 64 21.64 24.78 -11.37
C SER A 64 22.38 23.59 -12.00
N ARG A 65 21.98 22.35 -11.70
CA ARG A 65 22.57 21.11 -12.25
C ARG A 65 22.09 20.80 -13.66
N THR A 66 20.87 21.23 -14.00
CA THR A 66 20.25 20.99 -15.30
C THR A 66 19.58 22.30 -15.74
N PRO A 67 20.36 23.32 -16.14
CA PRO A 67 19.80 24.63 -16.48
C PRO A 67 18.91 24.55 -17.72
N PRO A 68 18.04 25.55 -17.96
CA PRO A 68 17.09 25.49 -19.08
C PRO A 68 17.76 25.30 -20.46
N SER A 69 18.99 25.84 -20.64
CA SER A 69 19.78 25.68 -21.87
C SER A 69 20.14 24.24 -22.21
N TYR A 70 20.03 23.30 -21.26
CA TYR A 70 20.30 21.90 -21.50
C TYR A 70 19.15 21.20 -22.23
N ASN A 71 17.95 21.79 -22.26
CA ASN A 71 16.76 21.15 -22.82
C ASN A 71 16.52 19.73 -22.27
N ASN A 72 16.93 19.46 -21.03
CA ASN A 72 16.77 18.17 -20.39
C ASN A 72 15.61 18.26 -19.39
N PHE A 73 14.47 17.76 -19.84
CA PHE A 73 13.19 17.90 -19.15
C PHE A 73 12.87 16.71 -18.23
N SER A 74 13.76 15.72 -18.14
CA SER A 74 13.44 14.46 -17.46
C SER A 74 14.60 13.89 -16.64
N GLY A 75 15.51 14.77 -16.21
CA GLY A 75 16.60 14.41 -15.28
C GLY A 75 17.65 13.45 -15.85
N LEU A 76 17.66 13.17 -17.16
CA LEU A 76 18.50 12.12 -17.71
C LEU A 76 19.99 12.41 -17.45
N GLY A 77 20.67 11.47 -16.79
CA GLY A 77 22.11 11.53 -16.50
C GLY A 77 22.51 12.49 -15.39
N ALA A 78 21.56 13.10 -14.69
CA ALA A 78 21.83 13.90 -13.50
C ALA A 78 21.98 13.00 -12.27
N VAL A 79 23.08 12.23 -12.17
CA VAL A 79 23.38 11.37 -11.01
C VAL A 79 24.20 12.12 -9.95
N ASP A 80 24.03 11.76 -8.68
CA ASP A 80 24.80 12.35 -7.59
C ASP A 80 26.29 12.03 -7.71
N GLY A 81 27.11 13.09 -7.87
CA GLY A 81 28.58 12.99 -7.96
C GLY A 81 29.17 12.74 -9.35
N GLY A 82 28.37 12.73 -10.43
CA GLY A 82 28.82 12.48 -11.82
C GLY A 82 28.99 13.74 -12.71
N THR A 83 29.66 13.57 -13.86
CA THR A 83 30.25 14.61 -14.74
C THR A 83 29.29 15.36 -15.70
N GLY A 84 27.98 15.41 -15.42
CA GLY A 84 27.06 16.36 -16.06
C GLY A 84 25.73 15.75 -16.52
N ALA A 85 24.62 16.42 -16.20
CA ALA A 85 23.32 16.14 -16.79
C ALA A 85 23.40 16.21 -18.32
N ALA A 86 22.64 15.38 -19.04
CA ALA A 86 22.64 15.51 -20.49
C ALA A 86 22.10 16.86 -20.95
N SER A 87 22.60 17.27 -22.11
CA SER A 87 22.18 18.47 -22.82
C SER A 87 21.79 18.11 -24.24
N PHE A 88 20.71 18.69 -24.72
CA PHE A 88 20.17 18.50 -26.06
C PHE A 88 20.18 19.83 -26.83
N PRO A 89 20.44 19.80 -28.15
CA PRO A 89 20.64 21.00 -28.97
C PRO A 89 19.42 21.94 -29.01
N ASP A 90 18.23 21.39 -28.87
CA ASP A 90 16.97 22.14 -28.85
C ASP A 90 15.92 21.43 -27.98
N ALA A 91 14.85 22.17 -27.63
CA ALA A 91 13.77 21.67 -26.79
C ALA A 91 13.10 20.42 -27.39
N ARG A 92 12.91 20.37 -28.71
CA ARG A 92 12.27 19.22 -29.37
C ARG A 92 13.09 17.95 -29.23
N THR A 93 14.41 18.06 -29.38
CA THR A 93 15.35 16.95 -29.20
C THR A 93 15.36 16.47 -27.75
N GLY A 94 15.27 17.39 -26.78
CA GLY A 94 15.11 17.06 -25.37
C GLY A 94 13.83 16.29 -25.06
N VAL A 95 12.69 16.74 -25.58
CA VAL A 95 11.40 16.04 -25.47
C VAL A 95 11.49 14.65 -26.10
N ARG A 96 12.06 14.54 -27.31
CA ARG A 96 12.26 13.27 -27.99
C ARG A 96 13.09 12.29 -27.15
N ALA A 97 14.17 12.76 -26.52
CA ALA A 97 15.00 11.92 -25.67
C ALA A 97 14.21 11.31 -24.50
N GLN A 98 13.37 12.11 -23.84
CA GLN A 98 12.48 11.64 -22.78
C GLN A 98 11.47 10.61 -23.32
N ILE A 99 10.79 10.92 -24.42
CA ILE A 99 9.78 10.01 -25.01
C ILE A 99 10.39 8.67 -25.41
N GLN A 100 11.58 8.67 -26.04
CA GLN A 100 12.29 7.44 -26.41
C GLN A 100 12.67 6.62 -25.17
N HIS A 101 13.06 7.27 -24.06
CA HIS A 101 13.32 6.55 -22.81
C HIS A 101 12.03 5.99 -22.20
N LEU A 102 10.95 6.77 -22.13
CA LEU A 102 9.65 6.27 -21.65
C LEU A 102 9.20 5.04 -22.44
N ARG A 103 9.34 5.05 -23.76
CA ARG A 103 9.10 3.88 -24.60
C ARG A 103 10.04 2.72 -24.26
N ALA A 104 11.33 2.96 -24.03
CA ALA A 104 12.29 1.94 -23.60
C ALA A 104 11.88 1.24 -22.30
N TYR A 105 11.33 1.99 -21.35
CA TYR A 105 10.86 1.48 -20.07
C TYR A 105 9.56 0.67 -20.22
N ALA A 106 8.66 1.09 -21.11
CA ALA A 106 7.31 0.49 -21.21
C ALA A 106 7.16 -0.61 -22.26
N ASP A 107 7.90 -0.57 -23.38
CA ASP A 107 7.75 -1.48 -24.51
C ASP A 107 8.89 -2.52 -24.52
N PRO A 108 8.64 -3.80 -24.20
CA PRO A 108 9.67 -4.84 -24.20
C PRO A 108 10.21 -5.15 -25.62
N THR A 109 9.50 -4.72 -26.68
CA THR A 109 9.85 -4.99 -28.08
C THR A 109 10.62 -3.84 -28.73
N VAL A 110 10.79 -2.71 -28.05
CA VAL A 110 11.44 -1.54 -28.63
C VAL A 110 12.93 -1.77 -28.85
N THR A 111 13.38 -1.37 -30.03
CA THR A 111 14.77 -1.37 -30.46
C THR A 111 15.07 -0.05 -31.16
N THR A 112 16.35 0.28 -31.37
CA THR A 112 16.70 1.49 -32.14
C THR A 112 16.20 1.44 -33.59
N ALA A 113 15.88 0.24 -34.11
CA ALA A 113 15.40 0.05 -35.47
C ALA A 113 13.89 0.35 -35.65
N ASN A 114 13.11 0.38 -34.56
CA ASN A 114 11.66 0.59 -34.61
C ASN A 114 11.19 1.84 -33.85
N LEU A 115 12.11 2.76 -33.53
CA LEU A 115 11.79 4.13 -33.10
C LEU A 115 11.23 4.92 -34.28
N ALA A 116 10.27 5.80 -34.01
CA ALA A 116 9.65 6.62 -35.04
C ALA A 116 10.59 7.71 -35.57
N ASN A 117 11.52 8.16 -34.72
CA ASN A 117 12.59 9.09 -35.09
C ASN A 117 13.97 8.51 -34.73
N PRO A 118 15.06 8.99 -35.36
CA PRO A 118 16.41 8.58 -34.99
C PRO A 118 16.65 8.72 -33.49
N LEU A 119 17.39 7.77 -32.91
CA LEU A 119 17.77 7.81 -31.50
C LEU A 119 18.60 9.08 -31.23
N VAL A 120 18.18 9.89 -30.26
CA VAL A 120 18.87 11.15 -29.92
C VAL A 120 19.70 11.09 -28.66
N ASP A 121 19.60 10.01 -27.89
CA ASP A 121 20.33 9.83 -26.65
C ASP A 121 20.92 8.41 -26.55
N PRO A 122 22.27 8.28 -26.52
CA PRO A 122 22.91 6.97 -26.46
C PRO A 122 22.60 6.19 -25.17
N ARG A 123 22.12 6.84 -24.10
CA ARG A 123 21.77 6.17 -22.83
C ARG A 123 20.53 5.30 -22.91
N PHE A 124 19.77 5.40 -24.00
CA PHE A 124 18.66 4.49 -24.29
C PHE A 124 19.07 3.02 -24.17
N GLN A 125 20.33 2.68 -24.51
CA GLN A 125 20.86 1.33 -24.40
C GLN A 125 20.91 0.79 -22.95
N TYR A 126 20.96 1.67 -21.93
CA TYR A 126 21.08 1.27 -20.52
C TYR A 126 19.75 0.91 -19.86
N VAL A 127 18.63 1.20 -20.52
CA VAL A 127 17.32 0.73 -20.06
C VAL A 127 17.22 -0.77 -20.34
N LEU A 128 17.66 -1.59 -19.39
CA LEU A 128 17.63 -3.04 -19.47
C LEU A 128 16.99 -3.64 -18.19
N PRO A 129 16.16 -4.69 -18.32
CA PRO A 129 15.51 -5.10 -19.57
C PRO A 129 14.60 -3.99 -20.12
N LYS A 130 14.29 -4.02 -21.42
CA LYS A 130 13.23 -3.19 -22.01
C LYS A 130 11.88 -3.63 -21.46
N GLY A 131 10.90 -2.73 -21.36
CA GLY A 131 9.56 -3.08 -20.87
C GLY A 131 9.50 -3.39 -19.37
N LYS A 132 10.47 -2.92 -18.57
CA LYS A 132 10.52 -3.14 -17.11
C LYS A 132 9.58 -2.25 -16.28
N ALA A 133 8.87 -1.34 -16.93
CA ALA A 133 7.88 -0.44 -16.34
C ALA A 133 6.76 -0.16 -17.36
N PRO A 134 5.90 -1.15 -17.65
CA PRO A 134 4.81 -1.00 -18.61
C PRO A 134 3.79 0.07 -18.20
N ASP A 135 3.60 0.26 -16.90
CA ASP A 135 2.62 1.18 -16.30
C ASP A 135 3.31 2.32 -15.53
N TRP A 136 2.60 3.43 -15.28
CA TRP A 136 3.22 4.62 -14.67
C TRP A 136 3.55 4.44 -13.20
N GLU A 137 2.79 3.58 -12.53
CA GLU A 137 2.94 3.13 -11.15
C GLU A 137 4.32 2.48 -10.90
N ASP A 138 4.94 1.92 -11.94
CA ASP A 138 6.24 1.23 -11.87
C ASP A 138 7.45 2.18 -11.82
N PHE A 139 7.27 3.48 -12.08
CA PHE A 139 8.38 4.43 -12.27
C PHE A 139 9.07 4.89 -10.96
N GLY A 140 8.54 4.49 -9.79
CA GLY A 140 9.17 4.73 -8.49
C GLY A 140 10.26 3.72 -8.11
N ASN A 141 10.67 3.73 -6.84
CA ASN A 141 11.50 2.68 -6.20
C ASN A 141 12.82 2.33 -6.92
N GLY A 142 13.45 3.32 -7.56
CA GLY A 142 14.72 3.15 -8.27
C GLY A 142 14.60 2.75 -9.74
N THR A 143 13.38 2.61 -10.28
CA THR A 143 13.15 2.35 -11.71
C THR A 143 13.51 3.56 -12.56
N TRP A 144 12.83 4.69 -12.32
CA TRP A 144 13.15 5.99 -12.91
C TRP A 144 13.67 6.97 -11.86
N ALA A 145 12.99 7.03 -10.70
CA ALA A 145 13.39 7.83 -9.56
C ALA A 145 13.53 6.98 -8.30
N SER A 146 14.43 7.36 -7.39
CA SER A 146 14.63 6.67 -6.11
C SER A 146 13.47 6.84 -5.13
N ALA A 147 12.66 7.89 -5.29
CA ALA A 147 11.51 8.14 -4.43
C ALA A 147 10.41 7.08 -4.66
N SER A 148 9.87 6.53 -3.57
CA SER A 148 8.84 5.49 -3.63
C SER A 148 7.48 6.02 -4.08
N ASN A 149 7.18 7.30 -3.81
CA ASN A 149 5.92 7.97 -4.16
C ASN A 149 6.00 8.77 -5.48
N TYR A 150 7.03 8.53 -6.29
CA TYR A 150 7.28 9.31 -7.51
C TYR A 150 6.11 9.22 -8.50
N ALA A 151 5.58 8.02 -8.72
CA ALA A 151 4.44 7.79 -9.60
C ALA A 151 3.19 8.52 -9.10
N ASP A 152 2.87 8.42 -7.80
CA ASP A 152 1.72 9.08 -7.18
C ASP A 152 1.72 10.60 -7.41
N VAL A 153 2.89 11.23 -7.31
CA VAL A 153 3.04 12.68 -7.54
C VAL A 153 2.73 13.05 -8.99
N ILE A 154 3.21 12.26 -9.96
CA ILE A 154 2.96 12.49 -11.39
C ILE A 154 1.48 12.28 -11.69
N LEU A 155 0.91 11.16 -11.25
CA LEU A 155 -0.47 10.79 -11.53
C LEU A 155 -1.45 11.79 -10.89
N GLY A 156 -1.18 12.27 -9.67
CA GLY A 156 -1.99 13.31 -9.04
C GLY A 156 -2.00 14.64 -9.82
N ILE A 157 -0.88 15.06 -10.41
CA ILE A 157 -0.84 16.26 -11.27
C ILE A 157 -1.56 16.00 -12.61
N TYR A 158 -1.50 14.77 -13.12
CA TYR A 158 -2.21 14.40 -14.34
C TYR A 158 -3.73 14.38 -14.15
N ASP A 159 -4.23 13.90 -13.02
CA ASP A 159 -5.65 13.96 -12.67
C ASP A 159 -6.16 15.40 -12.59
N ASP A 160 -5.38 16.27 -11.95
CA ASP A 160 -5.61 17.73 -11.92
C ASP A 160 -5.72 18.33 -13.34
N LEU A 161 -4.84 17.91 -14.25
CA LEU A 161 -4.84 18.35 -15.66
C LEU A 161 -6.09 17.87 -16.40
N LEU A 162 -6.45 16.60 -16.23
CA LEU A 162 -7.62 16.00 -16.87
C LEU A 162 -8.91 16.66 -16.40
N ALA A 163 -9.04 16.90 -15.09
CA ALA A 163 -10.15 17.64 -14.51
C ALA A 163 -10.24 19.07 -15.06
N PHE A 164 -9.11 19.78 -15.13
CA PHE A 164 -9.03 21.13 -15.70
C PHE A 164 -9.46 21.16 -17.18
N ALA A 165 -9.08 20.15 -17.95
CA ALA A 165 -9.36 20.06 -19.38
C ALA A 165 -10.83 19.77 -19.72
N GLY A 166 -11.71 19.58 -18.71
CA GLY A 166 -13.08 19.12 -18.92
C GLY A 166 -13.16 17.68 -19.43
N ASN A 167 -12.02 16.96 -19.37
CA ASN A 167 -11.86 15.56 -19.72
C ASN A 167 -11.42 14.81 -18.45
N PRO A 168 -12.21 14.81 -17.36
CA PRO A 168 -11.85 14.04 -16.17
C PRO A 168 -11.52 12.60 -16.58
N PRO A 169 -10.70 11.87 -15.81
CA PRO A 169 -10.57 10.43 -15.99
C PRO A 169 -11.97 9.87 -16.28
N PRO A 170 -12.15 9.02 -17.32
CA PRO A 170 -13.33 8.17 -17.29
C PRO A 170 -13.36 7.55 -15.89
N PRO A 171 -14.55 7.37 -15.26
CA PRO A 171 -14.60 6.47 -14.11
C PRO A 171 -13.79 5.24 -14.52
N PRO A 172 -12.91 4.72 -13.64
CA PRO A 172 -12.00 3.64 -13.99
C PRO A 172 -12.80 2.66 -14.84
N PRO A 173 -12.34 2.29 -16.06
CA PRO A 173 -13.03 1.27 -16.83
C PRO A 173 -13.34 0.14 -15.84
N PRO A 174 -14.57 -0.43 -15.83
CA PRO A 174 -14.82 -1.57 -14.95
C PRO A 174 -13.62 -2.49 -15.15
N PRO A 175 -12.87 -2.82 -14.08
CA PRO A 175 -11.65 -3.58 -14.25
C PRO A 175 -12.04 -4.75 -15.12
N ASP A 176 -11.34 -4.96 -16.24
CA ASP A 176 -11.40 -6.27 -16.87
C ASP A 176 -10.83 -7.16 -15.77
N PRO A 177 -11.67 -7.88 -14.99
CA PRO A 177 -11.35 -8.06 -13.59
C PRO A 177 -10.52 -9.32 -13.50
N THR A 178 -9.31 -9.23 -14.04
CA THR A 178 -8.22 -10.05 -13.59
C THR A 178 -8.04 -9.64 -12.14
N TYR A 179 -8.27 -10.58 -11.23
CA TYR A 179 -8.06 -10.40 -9.82
C TYR A 179 -6.75 -11.09 -9.41
N PRO A 180 -5.61 -10.87 -10.12
CA PRO A 180 -4.44 -11.70 -9.92
C PRO A 180 -4.08 -11.78 -8.44
N PRO A 181 -3.95 -13.00 -7.91
CA PRO A 181 -3.73 -14.25 -8.64
C PRO A 181 -5.00 -15.05 -9.01
N PHE A 182 -6.20 -14.51 -8.75
CA PHE A 182 -7.49 -15.18 -8.94
C PHE A 182 -8.09 -14.93 -10.32
N ALA A 183 -8.79 -15.94 -10.83
CA ALA A 183 -9.44 -15.91 -12.13
C ALA A 183 -10.83 -15.26 -12.11
N SER A 184 -11.42 -15.04 -10.93
CA SER A 184 -12.76 -14.46 -10.79
C SER A 184 -12.99 -13.78 -9.44
N ALA A 185 -14.03 -12.94 -9.36
CA ALA A 185 -14.44 -12.26 -8.14
C ALA A 185 -14.90 -13.25 -7.06
N ASP A 186 -15.56 -14.33 -7.46
CA ASP A 186 -15.99 -15.41 -6.57
C ASP A 186 -14.79 -16.04 -5.85
N GLU A 187 -13.68 -16.25 -6.57
CA GLU A 187 -12.44 -16.76 -5.99
C GLU A 187 -11.81 -15.76 -5.01
N VAL A 188 -11.82 -14.46 -5.33
CA VAL A 188 -11.39 -13.40 -4.40
C VAL A 188 -12.18 -13.47 -3.11
N VAL A 189 -13.51 -13.48 -3.19
CA VAL A 189 -14.38 -13.49 -2.01
C VAL A 189 -14.16 -14.74 -1.17
N ALA A 190 -14.11 -15.90 -1.82
CA ALA A 190 -13.87 -17.17 -1.13
C ALA A 190 -12.50 -17.18 -0.43
N GLN A 191 -11.45 -16.70 -1.10
CA GLN A 191 -10.11 -16.69 -0.53
C GLN A 191 -9.95 -15.62 0.57
N ALA A 192 -10.58 -14.46 0.42
CA ALA A 192 -10.62 -13.39 1.41
C ALA A 192 -11.18 -13.88 2.76
N HIS A 193 -12.27 -14.65 2.75
CA HIS A 193 -12.84 -15.22 3.97
C HIS A 193 -11.92 -16.26 4.61
N ARG A 194 -11.31 -17.15 3.81
CA ARG A 194 -10.35 -18.13 4.33
C ARG A 194 -9.12 -17.50 4.96
N ASP A 195 -8.63 -16.42 4.36
CA ASP A 195 -7.45 -15.72 4.83
C ASP A 195 -7.75 -14.87 6.05
N LEU A 196 -8.81 -14.05 6.02
CA LEU A 196 -9.02 -13.01 7.03
C LEU A 196 -9.97 -13.41 8.16
N LEU A 197 -10.85 -14.39 7.93
CA LEU A 197 -11.91 -14.79 8.88
C LEU A 197 -11.76 -16.23 9.37
N SER A 198 -10.77 -16.98 8.88
CA SER A 198 -10.56 -18.40 9.23
C SER A 198 -11.79 -19.30 9.00
N ARG A 199 -12.66 -18.93 8.05
CA ARG A 199 -13.86 -19.70 7.66
C ARG A 199 -14.12 -19.60 6.16
N GLU A 200 -14.97 -20.48 5.64
CA GLU A 200 -15.47 -20.33 4.28
C GLU A 200 -16.55 -19.26 4.19
N ALA A 201 -16.58 -18.56 3.06
CA ALA A 201 -17.69 -17.71 2.67
C ALA A 201 -18.93 -18.58 2.37
N THR A 202 -20.09 -18.14 2.83
CA THR A 202 -21.38 -18.73 2.44
C THR A 202 -21.68 -18.45 0.97
N ALA A 203 -22.64 -19.18 0.40
CA ALA A 203 -23.05 -18.98 -0.99
C ALA A 203 -23.61 -17.57 -1.24
N SER A 204 -24.30 -16.97 -0.27
CA SER A 204 -24.80 -15.59 -0.38
C SER A 204 -23.65 -14.60 -0.34
N GLU A 205 -22.75 -14.70 0.64
CA GLU A 205 -21.59 -13.80 0.77
C GLU A 205 -20.73 -13.81 -0.49
N ARG A 206 -20.53 -14.99 -1.09
CA ARG A 206 -19.85 -15.14 -2.37
C ARG A 206 -20.59 -14.46 -3.52
N ALA A 207 -21.89 -14.72 -3.66
CA ALA A 207 -22.68 -14.16 -4.74
C ALA A 207 -22.76 -12.62 -4.65
N ASP A 208 -23.04 -12.10 -3.45
CA ASP A 208 -23.18 -10.67 -3.20
C ASP A 208 -21.83 -9.95 -3.34
N GLY A 209 -20.77 -10.49 -2.72
CA GLY A 209 -19.42 -9.93 -2.82
C GLY A 209 -18.87 -9.95 -4.25
N ALA A 210 -19.06 -11.06 -4.98
CA ALA A 210 -18.64 -11.14 -6.38
C ALA A 210 -19.41 -10.14 -7.26
N ALA A 211 -20.72 -10.02 -7.05
CA ALA A 211 -21.55 -9.04 -7.77
C ALA A 211 -21.14 -7.59 -7.47
N ASP A 212 -20.67 -7.29 -6.26
CA ASP A 212 -20.17 -5.96 -5.89
C ASP A 212 -18.82 -5.66 -6.55
N LEU A 213 -17.90 -6.64 -6.57
CA LEU A 213 -16.60 -6.53 -7.22
C LEU A 213 -16.73 -6.39 -8.74
N ASP A 214 -17.51 -7.26 -9.39
CA ASP A 214 -17.69 -7.24 -10.86
C ASP A 214 -18.43 -5.99 -11.34
N ALA A 215 -19.29 -5.42 -10.50
CA ALA A 215 -19.96 -4.15 -10.78
C ALA A 215 -19.12 -2.91 -10.42
N GLY A 216 -17.91 -3.10 -9.87
CA GLY A 216 -17.03 -2.01 -9.44
C GLY A 216 -17.59 -1.18 -8.27
N ARG A 217 -18.52 -1.73 -7.48
CA ARG A 217 -19.08 -1.06 -6.29
C ARG A 217 -18.07 -1.02 -5.14
N VAL A 218 -17.17 -2.00 -5.10
CA VAL A 218 -16.06 -2.11 -4.15
C VAL A 218 -14.83 -2.64 -4.89
N THR A 219 -13.62 -2.25 -4.48
CA THR A 219 -12.39 -2.84 -4.99
C THR A 219 -12.04 -4.12 -4.19
N ALA A 220 -11.24 -5.03 -4.75
CA ALA A 220 -10.81 -6.23 -4.03
C ALA A 220 -10.10 -5.89 -2.71
N VAL A 221 -9.24 -4.88 -2.72
CA VAL A 221 -8.49 -4.44 -1.52
C VAL A 221 -9.36 -3.74 -0.50
N ARG A 222 -10.39 -2.99 -0.94
CA ARG A 222 -11.38 -2.44 -0.01
C ARG A 222 -12.22 -3.54 0.60
N TYR A 223 -12.64 -4.53 -0.19
CA TYR A 223 -13.37 -5.69 0.29
C TYR A 223 -12.60 -6.44 1.39
N LEU A 224 -11.30 -6.68 1.18
CA LEU A 224 -10.42 -7.26 2.21
C LEU A 224 -10.37 -6.40 3.47
N ALA A 225 -10.21 -5.09 3.33
CA ALA A 225 -10.19 -4.16 4.46
C ALA A 225 -11.52 -4.15 5.23
N ASP A 226 -12.66 -4.21 4.53
CA ASP A 226 -14.00 -4.33 5.13
C ASP A 226 -14.13 -5.59 5.99
N LEU A 227 -13.58 -6.73 5.54
CA LEU A 227 -13.57 -7.95 6.37
C LEU A 227 -12.72 -7.79 7.63
N VAL A 228 -11.58 -7.09 7.55
CA VAL A 228 -10.69 -6.84 8.71
C VAL A 228 -11.34 -5.88 9.72
N GLU A 229 -11.98 -4.81 9.23
CA GLU A 229 -12.64 -3.78 10.03
C GLU A 229 -14.00 -4.25 10.59
N GLY A 230 -14.65 -5.19 9.90
CA GLY A 230 -15.92 -5.79 10.28
C GLY A 230 -15.74 -7.09 11.06
N GLU A 231 -16.01 -8.23 10.42
CA GLU A 231 -16.12 -9.52 11.11
C GLU A 231 -14.82 -9.95 11.80
N ALA A 232 -13.65 -9.68 11.22
CA ALA A 232 -12.41 -10.01 11.90
C ALA A 232 -12.27 -9.19 13.19
N ALA A 233 -12.78 -7.95 13.25
CA ALA A 233 -12.79 -7.14 14.46
C ALA A 233 -13.64 -7.74 15.59
N GLU A 234 -14.70 -8.47 15.23
CA GLU A 234 -15.56 -9.20 16.17
C GLU A 234 -14.95 -10.52 16.63
N HIS A 235 -14.25 -11.24 15.74
CA HIS A 235 -13.87 -12.62 16.01
C HIS A 235 -12.36 -12.89 16.08
N GLY A 236 -11.57 -12.36 15.14
CA GLY A 236 -10.12 -12.61 15.07
C GLY A 236 -9.30 -11.64 15.91
N GLN A 237 -9.64 -10.36 15.89
CA GLN A 237 -8.90 -9.32 16.61
C GLN A 237 -8.90 -9.50 18.14
N PRO A 238 -10.01 -9.91 18.80
CA PRO A 238 -10.00 -10.21 20.24
C PRO A 238 -9.07 -11.39 20.57
N VAL A 239 -8.93 -12.37 19.68
CA VAL A 239 -7.99 -13.49 19.87
C VAL A 239 -6.55 -12.99 19.84
N VAL A 240 -6.19 -12.13 18.88
CA VAL A 240 -4.84 -11.52 18.84
C VAL A 240 -4.55 -10.74 20.11
N ARG A 241 -5.50 -9.91 20.58
CA ARG A 241 -5.35 -9.16 21.84
C ARG A 241 -5.24 -10.08 23.06
N LEU A 242 -5.97 -11.19 23.09
CA LEU A 242 -5.86 -12.18 24.15
C LEU A 242 -4.45 -12.81 24.23
N TYR A 243 -3.83 -13.09 23.09
CA TYR A 243 -2.43 -13.55 23.03
C TYR A 243 -1.45 -12.49 23.53
N LEU A 244 -1.64 -11.24 23.09
CA LEU A 244 -0.80 -10.12 23.52
C LEU A 244 -0.93 -9.89 25.03
N ALA A 245 -2.14 -9.87 25.58
CA ALA A 245 -2.41 -9.67 27.00
C ALA A 245 -1.94 -10.86 27.85
N GLY A 246 -2.23 -12.09 27.42
CA GLY A 246 -1.98 -13.31 28.17
C GLY A 246 -0.54 -13.81 28.07
N LEU A 247 0.11 -13.73 26.91
CA LEU A 247 1.46 -14.26 26.67
C LEU A 247 2.51 -13.20 26.33
N GLY A 248 2.11 -11.95 26.10
CA GLY A 248 3.06 -10.89 25.70
C GLY A 248 3.67 -11.14 24.32
N ARG A 249 3.02 -11.93 23.46
CA ARG A 249 3.48 -12.23 22.10
C ARG A 249 2.30 -12.31 21.13
N LEU A 250 2.56 -12.15 19.84
CA LEU A 250 1.59 -12.45 18.78
C LEU A 250 1.29 -13.95 18.72
N PRO A 251 0.08 -14.37 18.30
CA PRO A 251 -0.20 -15.76 18.00
C PRO A 251 0.68 -16.26 16.84
N ASP A 252 0.79 -17.57 16.70
CA ASP A 252 1.16 -18.18 15.42
C ASP A 252 -0.12 -18.41 14.58
N GLY A 253 0.06 -18.73 13.28
CA GLY A 253 -1.08 -18.86 12.36
C GLY A 253 -2.07 -19.96 12.76
N SER A 254 -1.58 -21.13 13.20
CA SER A 254 -2.45 -22.24 13.58
C SER A 254 -3.20 -21.98 14.88
N GLY A 255 -2.56 -21.33 15.85
CA GLY A 255 -3.18 -20.86 17.08
C GLY A 255 -4.28 -19.84 16.80
N LEU A 256 -3.99 -18.82 16.00
CA LEU A 256 -4.97 -17.82 15.59
C LEU A 256 -6.19 -18.47 14.94
N ASP A 257 -5.98 -19.33 13.93
CA ASP A 257 -7.06 -20.04 13.24
C ASP A 257 -7.89 -20.92 14.18
N TYR A 258 -7.25 -21.62 15.13
CA TYR A 258 -7.93 -22.51 16.07
C TYR A 258 -8.84 -21.74 17.02
N TRP A 259 -8.34 -20.66 17.60
CA TRP A 259 -9.09 -19.88 18.59
C TRP A 259 -10.18 -19.03 17.94
N THR A 260 -9.91 -18.42 16.79
CA THR A 260 -10.90 -17.66 16.02
C THR A 260 -12.09 -18.54 15.63
N ARG A 261 -11.85 -19.76 15.12
CA ARG A 261 -12.94 -20.71 14.77
C ARG A 261 -13.81 -21.09 15.97
N ARG A 262 -13.22 -21.37 17.14
CA ARG A 262 -14.01 -21.65 18.35
C ARG A 262 -14.86 -20.45 18.76
N HIS A 263 -14.33 -19.24 18.58
CA HIS A 263 -15.05 -18.01 18.88
C HIS A 263 -16.25 -17.82 17.94
N LEU A 264 -16.03 -18.03 16.63
CA LEU A 264 -17.07 -18.05 15.59
C LEU A 264 -18.17 -19.08 15.89
N GLU A 265 -17.80 -20.25 16.40
CA GLU A 265 -18.74 -21.31 16.81
C GLU A 265 -19.48 -20.99 18.13
N GLY A 266 -19.34 -19.78 18.67
CA GLY A 266 -20.08 -19.29 19.83
C GLY A 266 -19.37 -19.47 21.17
N THR A 267 -18.11 -19.93 21.20
CA THR A 267 -17.35 -19.95 22.45
C THR A 267 -17.01 -18.52 22.86
N SER A 268 -17.52 -18.06 24.01
CA SER A 268 -17.23 -16.69 24.47
C SER A 268 -15.74 -16.43 24.69
N ILE A 269 -15.29 -15.18 24.48
CA ILE A 269 -13.89 -14.80 24.69
C ILE A 269 -13.39 -15.09 26.11
N THR A 270 -14.27 -15.00 27.11
CA THR A 270 -13.96 -15.41 28.50
C THR A 270 -13.68 -16.91 28.61
N ARG A 271 -14.47 -17.75 27.95
CA ARG A 271 -14.22 -19.19 27.94
C ARG A 271 -12.91 -19.53 27.21
N LEU A 272 -12.58 -18.79 26.14
CA LEU A 272 -11.28 -18.92 25.48
C LEU A 272 -10.15 -18.52 26.42
N ALA A 273 -10.24 -17.36 27.07
CA ALA A 273 -9.28 -16.91 28.08
C ALA A 273 -9.05 -17.96 29.19
N GLN A 274 -10.12 -18.60 29.66
CA GLN A 274 -10.00 -19.68 30.65
C GLN A 274 -9.21 -20.89 30.10
N GLN A 275 -9.52 -21.35 28.89
CA GLN A 275 -8.79 -22.46 28.25
C GLN A 275 -7.33 -22.08 27.97
N PHE A 276 -7.11 -20.82 27.63
CA PHE A 276 -5.81 -20.25 27.32
C PHE A 276 -4.90 -20.19 28.55
N LEU A 277 -5.42 -19.72 29.69
CA LEU A 277 -4.72 -19.72 30.98
C LEU A 277 -4.45 -21.15 31.49
N GLY A 278 -5.29 -22.12 31.11
CA GLY A 278 -5.08 -23.54 31.43
C GLY A 278 -4.22 -24.29 30.41
N SER A 279 -3.62 -23.61 29.44
CA SER A 279 -2.82 -24.26 28.39
C SER A 279 -1.42 -24.64 28.87
N SER A 280 -0.86 -25.71 28.27
CA SER A 280 0.54 -26.09 28.50
C SER A 280 1.53 -25.01 28.05
N GLU A 281 1.11 -24.07 27.20
CA GLU A 281 1.93 -22.93 26.83
C GLU A 281 2.01 -21.90 27.97
N PHE A 282 0.88 -21.52 28.54
CA PHE A 282 0.85 -20.57 29.65
C PHE A 282 1.67 -21.11 30.84
N ASP A 283 1.48 -22.39 31.19
CA ASP A 283 2.23 -23.04 32.26
C ASP A 283 3.73 -23.14 31.95
N ARG A 284 4.14 -23.48 30.71
CA ARG A 284 5.56 -23.47 30.35
C ARG A 284 6.21 -22.09 30.43
N ARG A 285 5.43 -21.03 30.19
CA ARG A 285 5.94 -19.65 30.14
C ARG A 285 5.99 -18.98 31.51
N TYR A 286 4.96 -19.21 32.33
CA TYR A 286 4.77 -18.50 33.60
C TYR A 286 4.58 -19.42 34.81
N GLY A 287 4.44 -20.73 34.59
CA GLY A 287 4.06 -21.69 35.61
C GLY A 287 2.69 -21.38 36.19
N SER A 288 2.62 -21.41 37.52
CA SER A 288 1.44 -21.06 38.30
C SER A 288 1.68 -19.77 39.08
N PRO A 289 1.60 -18.58 38.44
CA PRO A 289 1.85 -17.31 39.11
C PRO A 289 0.87 -17.08 40.26
N SER A 290 1.32 -16.38 41.32
CA SER A 290 0.41 -15.88 42.36
C SER A 290 -0.57 -14.86 41.78
N ASP A 291 -1.61 -14.48 42.53
CA ASP A 291 -2.54 -13.45 42.05
C ASP A 291 -1.86 -12.09 41.87
N ALA A 292 -0.87 -11.77 42.71
CA ALA A 292 -0.08 -10.55 42.57
C ALA A 292 0.79 -10.60 41.30
N ASP A 293 1.53 -11.69 41.10
CA ASP A 293 2.36 -11.86 39.91
C ASP A 293 1.51 -11.88 38.63
N PHE A 294 0.32 -12.49 38.67
CA PHE A 294 -0.60 -12.49 37.54
C PHE A 294 -1.08 -11.09 37.18
N VAL A 295 -1.41 -10.25 38.17
CA VAL A 295 -1.77 -8.85 37.93
C VAL A 295 -0.61 -8.09 37.30
N ASP A 296 0.60 -8.23 37.83
CA ASP A 296 1.79 -7.55 37.30
C ASP A 296 2.10 -7.97 35.86
N LEU A 297 1.96 -9.26 35.54
CA LEU A 297 2.09 -9.78 34.17
C LEU A 297 1.11 -9.09 33.21
N LEU A 298 -0.15 -8.91 33.61
CA LEU A 298 -1.15 -8.23 32.77
C LEU A 298 -0.79 -6.76 32.55
N TYR A 299 -0.35 -6.03 33.58
CA TYR A 299 0.08 -4.64 33.43
C TYR A 299 1.24 -4.51 32.43
N VAL A 300 2.25 -5.38 32.54
CA VAL A 300 3.40 -5.36 31.63
C VAL A 300 2.99 -5.70 30.20
N ASN A 301 2.23 -6.77 29.99
CA ASN A 301 1.84 -7.21 28.65
C ASN A 301 0.90 -6.22 27.95
N VAL A 302 -0.05 -5.66 28.69
CA VAL A 302 -1.15 -4.86 28.14
C VAL A 302 -0.78 -3.39 28.03
N LEU A 303 -0.11 -2.85 29.05
CA LEU A 303 0.18 -1.42 29.18
C LEU A 303 1.67 -1.10 29.01
N GLY A 304 2.54 -2.10 28.92
CA GLY A 304 3.98 -1.89 28.75
C GLY A 304 4.66 -1.24 29.96
N ARG A 305 4.01 -1.25 31.12
CA ARG A 305 4.49 -0.61 32.35
C ARG A 305 4.24 -1.48 33.57
N VAL A 306 5.03 -1.26 34.61
CA VAL A 306 4.77 -1.86 35.93
C VAL A 306 3.45 -1.30 36.48
N SER A 307 2.74 -2.15 37.22
CA SER A 307 1.54 -1.76 37.94
C SER A 307 1.84 -0.64 38.94
N ASP A 308 0.90 0.29 39.12
CA ASP A 308 0.97 1.19 40.27
C ASP A 308 0.50 0.45 41.53
N PRO A 309 1.04 0.76 42.72
CA PRO A 309 0.72 0.00 43.93
C PRO A 309 -0.77 -0.08 44.26
N ALA A 310 -1.53 0.99 44.00
CA ALA A 310 -2.95 1.03 44.30
C ALA A 310 -3.78 0.15 43.35
N GLY A 311 -3.45 0.19 42.05
CA GLY A 311 -4.06 -0.67 41.03
C GLY A 311 -3.76 -2.14 41.26
N ALA A 312 -2.50 -2.48 41.55
CA ALA A 312 -2.08 -3.85 41.88
C ALA A 312 -2.88 -4.39 43.08
N ASP A 313 -2.89 -3.66 44.19
CA ASP A 313 -3.63 -4.01 45.41
C ASP A 313 -5.13 -4.22 45.13
N TYR A 314 -5.74 -3.34 44.34
CA TYR A 314 -7.16 -3.42 44.00
C TYR A 314 -7.49 -4.73 43.27
N TRP A 315 -6.73 -5.07 42.23
CA TRP A 315 -6.99 -6.28 41.44
C TRP A 315 -6.66 -7.56 42.20
N THR A 316 -5.52 -7.59 42.91
CA THR A 316 -5.12 -8.75 43.71
C THR A 316 -6.15 -9.07 44.79
N ARG A 317 -6.66 -8.06 45.53
CA ARG A 317 -7.72 -8.29 46.53
C ARG A 317 -9.00 -8.88 45.93
N ARG A 318 -9.38 -8.44 44.73
CA ARG A 318 -10.57 -8.98 44.04
C ARG A 318 -10.38 -10.42 43.57
N LEU A 319 -9.18 -10.79 43.11
CA LEU A 319 -8.83 -12.17 42.78
C LEU A 319 -8.86 -13.06 44.02
N THR A 320 -8.18 -12.64 45.09
CA THR A 320 -8.08 -13.41 46.33
C THR A 320 -9.45 -13.58 47.01
N ALA A 321 -10.34 -12.58 46.90
CA ALA A 321 -11.71 -12.66 47.40
C ALA A 321 -12.67 -13.45 46.48
N GLY A 322 -12.21 -13.92 45.31
CA GLY A 322 -13.06 -14.58 44.32
C GLY A 322 -14.10 -13.66 43.65
N ALA A 323 -13.97 -12.34 43.82
CA ALA A 323 -14.86 -11.33 43.26
C ALA A 323 -14.65 -11.13 41.74
N ILE A 324 -13.54 -11.63 41.20
CA ILE A 324 -13.28 -11.76 39.76
C ILE A 324 -12.40 -13.00 39.54
N SER A 325 -12.65 -13.75 38.48
CA SER A 325 -11.78 -14.86 38.08
C SER A 325 -10.64 -14.37 37.18
N ARG A 326 -9.53 -15.13 37.11
CA ARG A 326 -8.35 -14.76 36.29
C ARG A 326 -8.68 -14.60 34.81
N ASP A 327 -9.55 -15.44 34.26
CA ASP A 327 -10.02 -15.36 32.87
C ASP A 327 -10.83 -14.09 32.61
N ARG A 328 -11.70 -13.69 33.54
CA ARG A 328 -12.45 -12.43 33.45
C ARG A 328 -11.53 -11.21 33.55
N LEU A 329 -10.54 -11.26 34.43
CA LEU A 329 -9.55 -10.19 34.57
C LEU A 329 -8.71 -10.03 33.31
N LEU A 330 -8.22 -11.14 32.74
CA LEU A 330 -7.48 -11.13 31.47
C LEU A 330 -8.31 -10.50 30.35
N VAL A 331 -9.59 -10.88 30.21
CA VAL A 331 -10.48 -10.26 29.21
C VAL A 331 -10.68 -8.76 29.48
N GLN A 332 -10.86 -8.34 30.73
CA GLN A 332 -11.01 -6.91 31.05
C GLN A 332 -9.78 -6.09 30.66
N PHE A 333 -8.58 -6.64 30.83
CA PHE A 333 -7.35 -5.99 30.40
C PHE A 333 -7.20 -6.00 28.87
N SER A 334 -7.39 -7.16 28.23
CA SER A 334 -7.32 -7.35 26.77
C SER A 334 -8.28 -6.42 26.02
N GLU A 335 -9.52 -6.32 26.50
CA GLU A 335 -10.57 -5.56 25.82
C GLU A 335 -10.77 -4.16 26.42
N SER A 336 -9.83 -3.70 27.25
CA SER A 336 -9.83 -2.32 27.72
C SER A 336 -9.70 -1.35 26.54
N SER A 337 -10.43 -0.23 26.57
CA SER A 337 -10.39 0.77 25.48
C SER A 337 -8.97 1.31 25.22
N GLU A 338 -8.13 1.32 26.25
CA GLU A 338 -6.72 1.68 26.12
C GLU A 338 -5.95 0.61 25.33
N HIS A 339 -6.05 -0.67 25.69
CA HIS A 339 -5.33 -1.73 24.98
C HIS A 339 -5.81 -1.91 23.55
N VAL A 340 -7.14 -1.89 23.33
CA VAL A 340 -7.73 -1.97 21.99
C VAL A 340 -7.17 -0.85 21.10
N ARG A 341 -7.15 0.39 21.60
CA ARG A 341 -6.58 1.53 20.85
C ARG A 341 -5.08 1.38 20.61
N LEU A 342 -4.30 1.02 21.64
CA LEU A 342 -2.84 0.87 21.53
C LEU A 342 -2.42 -0.28 20.61
N ARG A 343 -3.25 -1.32 20.49
CA ARG A 343 -2.94 -2.51 19.69
C ARG A 343 -3.64 -2.57 18.34
N ALA A 344 -4.53 -1.63 18.02
CA ALA A 344 -5.32 -1.62 16.78
C ALA A 344 -4.47 -1.94 15.53
N SER A 345 -3.42 -1.14 15.28
CA SER A 345 -2.55 -1.33 14.11
C SER A 345 -1.78 -2.65 14.12
N THR A 346 -1.33 -3.10 15.30
CA THR A 346 -0.64 -4.39 15.44
C THR A 346 -1.60 -5.55 15.15
N THR A 347 -2.83 -5.46 15.63
CA THR A 347 -3.86 -6.47 15.47
C THR A 347 -4.32 -6.57 14.01
N GLU A 348 -4.56 -5.43 13.34
CA GLU A 348 -4.84 -5.37 11.90
C GLU A 348 -3.72 -6.04 11.08
N ALA A 349 -2.46 -5.61 11.27
CA ALA A 349 -1.32 -6.16 10.56
C ALA A 349 -1.15 -7.66 10.80
N THR A 350 -1.43 -8.13 12.02
CA THR A 350 -1.36 -9.56 12.37
C THR A 350 -2.38 -10.39 11.60
N ILE A 351 -3.64 -9.93 11.55
CA ILE A 351 -4.71 -10.61 10.78
C ILE A 351 -4.35 -10.65 9.30
N VAL A 352 -3.94 -9.52 8.73
CA VAL A 352 -3.58 -9.42 7.32
C VAL A 352 -2.38 -10.32 6.97
N TYR A 353 -1.27 -10.25 7.72
CA TYR A 353 -0.07 -11.02 7.38
C TYR A 353 -0.21 -12.52 7.61
N PHE A 354 -0.83 -12.96 8.70
CA PHE A 354 -1.06 -14.39 8.90
C PHE A 354 -2.08 -14.94 7.92
N GLY A 355 -3.16 -14.20 7.67
CA GLY A 355 -4.19 -14.62 6.73
C GLY A 355 -3.67 -14.70 5.31
N MET A 356 -3.14 -13.58 4.82
CA MET A 356 -2.74 -13.43 3.43
C MET A 356 -1.35 -14.00 3.15
N VAL A 357 -0.36 -13.85 4.01
CA VAL A 357 1.02 -14.30 3.68
C VAL A 357 1.41 -15.57 4.43
N ARG A 358 0.53 -16.08 5.30
CA ARG A 358 0.76 -17.31 6.10
C ARG A 358 2.03 -17.21 6.96
N ARG A 359 2.39 -15.99 7.38
CA ARG A 359 3.55 -15.71 8.23
C ARG A 359 3.27 -14.55 9.18
N ALA A 360 4.02 -14.50 10.28
CA ALA A 360 3.97 -13.37 11.18
C ALA A 360 4.54 -12.09 10.52
N PRO A 361 3.96 -10.91 10.81
CA PRO A 361 4.63 -9.65 10.50
C PRO A 361 5.87 -9.51 11.40
N ASP A 362 7.00 -9.15 10.80
CA ASP A 362 8.22 -8.85 11.57
C ASP A 362 8.13 -7.45 12.22
N PRO A 363 9.00 -7.12 13.19
CA PRO A 363 8.93 -5.84 13.90
C PRO A 363 9.02 -4.60 13.00
N SER A 364 9.72 -4.67 11.85
CA SER A 364 9.83 -3.54 10.93
C SER A 364 8.52 -3.29 10.20
N VAL A 365 7.82 -4.36 9.80
CA VAL A 365 6.47 -4.29 9.25
C VAL A 365 5.49 -3.69 10.26
N LEU A 366 5.51 -4.16 11.51
CA LEU A 366 4.61 -3.66 12.56
C LEU A 366 4.84 -2.15 12.83
N SER A 367 6.10 -1.73 12.91
CA SER A 367 6.47 -0.33 13.12
C SER A 367 6.01 0.56 11.96
N TRP A 368 6.25 0.11 10.72
CA TRP A 368 5.82 0.80 9.52
C TRP A 368 4.29 0.91 9.45
N TRP A 369 3.57 -0.18 9.72
CA TRP A 369 2.10 -0.22 9.70
C TRP A 369 1.50 0.73 10.73
N SER A 370 2.03 0.74 11.97
CA SER A 370 1.61 1.69 13.02
C SER A 370 1.81 3.14 12.56
N THR A 371 2.99 3.46 12.04
CA THR A 371 3.32 4.80 11.54
C THR A 371 2.34 5.25 10.46
N LYS A 372 1.93 4.36 9.55
CA LYS A 372 0.98 4.68 8.49
C LYS A 372 -0.44 4.88 9.01
N ARG A 373 -0.91 4.03 9.92
CA ARG A 373 -2.24 4.21 10.54
C ARG A 373 -2.29 5.49 11.36
N GLU A 374 -1.24 5.84 12.10
CA GLU A 374 -1.12 7.11 12.83
C GLU A 374 -1.13 8.33 11.90
N ALA A 375 -0.56 8.20 10.70
CA ALA A 375 -0.61 9.23 9.66
C ALA A 375 -1.96 9.29 8.91
N GLY A 376 -2.96 8.49 9.29
CA GLY A 376 -4.30 8.52 8.71
C GLY A 376 -4.47 7.72 7.41
N TYR A 377 -3.52 6.83 7.07
CA TYR A 377 -3.67 5.97 5.90
C TYR A 377 -4.82 4.97 6.10
N PRO A 378 -5.70 4.81 5.10
CA PRO A 378 -6.79 3.85 5.18
C PRO A 378 -6.25 2.41 5.06
N LEU A 379 -7.01 1.44 5.61
CA LEU A 379 -6.55 0.06 5.74
C LEU A 379 -6.42 -0.65 4.39
N ASP A 380 -7.26 -0.28 3.42
CA ASP A 380 -7.21 -0.78 2.05
C ASP A 380 -5.88 -0.45 1.37
N THR A 381 -5.31 0.74 1.61
CA THR A 381 -3.97 1.10 1.11
C THR A 381 -2.87 0.18 1.67
N LEU A 382 -2.97 -0.21 2.94
CA LEU A 382 -1.97 -1.09 3.56
C LEU A 382 -2.18 -2.56 3.13
N THR A 383 -3.44 -2.95 2.95
CA THR A 383 -3.82 -4.27 2.46
C THR A 383 -3.41 -4.47 1.01
N ASP A 384 -3.49 -3.43 0.18
CA ASP A 384 -3.07 -3.45 -1.22
C ASP A 384 -1.59 -3.80 -1.39
N LEU A 385 -0.72 -3.28 -0.52
CA LEU A 385 0.70 -3.64 -0.52
C LEU A 385 0.95 -5.11 -0.23
N VAL A 386 0.09 -5.74 0.58
CA VAL A 386 0.17 -7.17 0.87
C VAL A 386 -0.41 -7.97 -0.30
N TRP A 387 -1.56 -7.55 -0.82
CA TRP A 387 -2.22 -8.14 -2.00
C TRP A 387 -1.29 -8.19 -3.21
N THR A 388 -0.63 -7.08 -3.53
CA THR A 388 0.28 -6.97 -4.68
C THR A 388 1.67 -7.55 -4.42
N SER A 389 1.96 -7.98 -3.18
CA SER A 389 3.27 -8.54 -2.85
C SER A 389 3.50 -9.89 -3.53
N SER A 390 4.75 -10.14 -3.98
CA SER A 390 5.13 -11.46 -4.52
C SER A 390 4.88 -12.59 -3.52
N ALA A 391 4.91 -12.31 -2.22
CA ALA A 391 4.65 -13.30 -1.18
C ALA A 391 3.18 -13.75 -1.15
N TYR A 392 2.23 -12.85 -1.40
CA TYR A 392 0.83 -13.21 -1.56
C TYR A 392 0.57 -13.90 -2.91
N GLN A 393 1.05 -13.29 -3.99
CA GLN A 393 0.85 -13.76 -5.36
C GLN A 393 1.37 -15.19 -5.56
N ASN A 394 2.57 -15.50 -5.03
CA ASN A 394 3.19 -16.84 -5.15
C ASN A 394 2.46 -17.94 -4.36
N ARG A 395 1.46 -17.62 -3.51
CA ARG A 395 0.64 -18.67 -2.86
C ARG A 395 -0.26 -19.39 -3.85
N PHE A 396 -0.49 -18.79 -5.02
CA PHE A 396 -1.50 -19.20 -5.99
C PHE A 396 -0.94 -19.33 -7.42
N ALA A 397 0.38 -19.15 -7.59
CA ALA A 397 1.09 -19.23 -8.87
C ALA A 397 1.53 -20.66 -9.22
#